data_AF-A0A137P574-F1
#
_entry.id   AF-A0A137P574-F1
#
_cell.length_a   1.000
_cell.length_b   1.000
_cell.length_c   1.000
_cell.angle_alpha   90.00
_cell.angle_beta   90.00
_cell.angle_gamma   90.00
#
_symmetry.space_group_name_H-M   'P 1'
#
loop_
_entity.id
_entity.type
_entity.pdbx_description
1 polymer ?
#
loop_
_entity_poly.entity_id
_entity_poly.type
_entity_poly.pdbx_seq_one_letter_code
_entity_poly.pdbx_strand_id
1 'polypeptide(L)'
;MRVSSLKPKQISNVIKEASLMFNSVVESESFIQHTHIFPYTVGLNFISIYSSCNKSQKLMVRDKLREVIDYLTNHFCADKLAYLIIKNEYESILKDSINKGL
;
A
#
# COMPACT_ATOMS: atom_id res chain seq x y z
N MET A 1 -19.37 7.76 -16.51
CA MET A 1 -19.84 6.75 -15.54
C MET A 1 -19.10 6.99 -14.22
N ARG A 2 -19.75 7.55 -13.19
CA ARG A 2 -19.10 7.69 -11.87
C ARG A 2 -19.05 6.30 -11.24
N VAL A 3 -17.84 5.77 -11.03
CA VAL A 3 -17.67 4.55 -10.24
C VAL A 3 -18.23 4.85 -8.85
N SER A 4 -19.31 4.16 -8.47
CA SER A 4 -19.84 4.21 -7.10
C SER A 4 -18.71 3.87 -6.12
N SER A 5 -18.68 4.50 -4.95
CA SER A 5 -17.70 4.17 -3.91
C SER A 5 -17.61 2.66 -3.70
N LEU A 6 -16.39 2.15 -3.56
CA LEU A 6 -16.17 0.72 -3.37
C LEU A 6 -16.91 0.27 -2.10
N LYS A 7 -17.63 -0.87 -2.19
CA LYS A 7 -18.25 -1.46 -1.01
C LYS A 7 -17.15 -1.92 -0.04
N PRO A 8 -17.39 -1.91 1.29
CA PRO A 8 -16.38 -2.34 2.27
C PRO A 8 -15.78 -3.73 1.98
N LYS A 9 -16.60 -4.68 1.50
CA LYS A 9 -16.13 -6.01 1.09
C LYS A 9 -15.15 -5.96 -0.11
N GLN A 10 -15.41 -5.09 -1.08
CA GLN A 10 -14.53 -4.90 -2.23
C GLN A 10 -13.20 -4.29 -1.79
N ILE A 11 -13.24 -3.31 -0.86
CA ILE A 11 -12.04 -2.72 -0.27
C ILE A 11 -11.22 -3.80 0.46
N SER A 12 -11.85 -4.62 1.30
CA SER A 12 -11.18 -5.73 1.98
C SER A 12 -10.55 -6.72 1.00
N ASN A 13 -11.21 -7.00 -0.13
CA ASN A 13 -10.64 -7.85 -1.17
C ASN A 13 -9.41 -7.20 -1.80
N VAL A 14 -9.45 -5.90 -2.14
CA VAL A 14 -8.27 -5.20 -2.68
C VAL A 14 -7.11 -5.23 -1.68
N ILE A 15 -7.38 -4.99 -0.40
CA ILE A 15 -6.35 -5.06 0.65
C ILE A 15 -5.73 -6.46 0.69
N LYS A 16 -6.56 -7.51 0.65
CA LYS A 16 -6.11 -8.90 0.68
C LYS A 16 -5.26 -9.24 -0.54
N GLU A 17 -5.76 -8.98 -1.74
CA GLU A 17 -5.05 -9.32 -2.99
C GLU A 17 -3.73 -8.55 -3.12
N ALA A 18 -3.73 -7.25 -2.79
CA ALA A 18 -2.51 -6.44 -2.79
C ALA A 18 -1.48 -6.94 -1.77
N SER A 19 -1.94 -7.37 -0.58
CA SER A 19 -1.07 -7.96 0.44
C SER A 19 -0.49 -9.31 -0.01
N LEU A 20 -1.29 -10.17 -0.63
CA LEU A 20 -0.82 -11.46 -1.16
C LEU A 20 0.24 -11.24 -2.24
N MET A 21 -0.01 -10.34 -3.18
CA MET A 21 0.94 -10.00 -4.23
C MET A 21 2.27 -9.50 -3.66
N PHE A 22 2.22 -8.61 -2.66
CA PHE A 22 3.43 -8.12 -2.01
C PHE A 22 4.19 -9.22 -1.28
N ASN A 23 3.50 -10.02 -0.47
CA ASN A 23 4.13 -11.12 0.26
C ASN A 23 4.80 -12.12 -0.70
N SER A 24 4.17 -12.46 -1.83
CA SER A 24 4.78 -13.34 -2.83
C SER A 24 6.07 -12.78 -3.43
N VAL A 25 6.20 -11.46 -3.54
CA VAL A 25 7.44 -10.81 -4.01
C VAL A 25 8.51 -10.82 -2.91
N VAL A 26 8.13 -10.57 -1.67
CA VAL A 26 9.06 -10.61 -0.52
C VAL A 26 9.60 -12.02 -0.29
N GLU A 27 8.74 -13.04 -0.41
CA GLU A 27 9.08 -14.45 -0.23
C GLU A 27 9.86 -15.02 -1.43
N SER A 28 9.78 -14.40 -2.60
CA SER A 28 10.58 -14.82 -3.75
C SER A 28 12.04 -14.40 -3.56
N GLU A 29 12.91 -15.35 -3.19
CA GLU A 29 14.36 -15.13 -3.06
C GLU A 29 15.04 -14.76 -4.40
N SER A 30 14.32 -14.87 -5.52
CA SER A 30 14.81 -14.56 -6.86
C SER A 30 14.63 -13.08 -7.21
N PHE A 31 15.74 -12.34 -7.23
CA PHE A 31 15.78 -10.93 -7.59
C PHE A 31 15.72 -10.73 -9.12
N ILE A 32 14.52 -10.85 -9.70
CA ILE A 32 14.30 -10.58 -11.13
C ILE A 32 13.90 -9.10 -11.27
N GLN A 33 14.64 -8.31 -12.06
CA GLN A 33 14.39 -6.85 -12.23
C GLN A 33 12.93 -6.46 -12.50
N HIS A 34 12.13 -7.35 -13.10
CA HIS A 34 10.70 -7.12 -13.37
C HIS A 34 9.80 -7.17 -12.11
N THR A 35 10.23 -7.85 -11.03
CA THR A 35 9.42 -7.95 -9.80
C THR A 35 9.40 -6.65 -9.00
N HIS A 36 10.32 -5.71 -9.28
CA HIS A 36 10.37 -4.40 -8.63
C HIS A 36 9.12 -3.54 -8.89
N ILE A 37 8.40 -3.76 -10.00
CA ILE A 37 7.20 -2.97 -10.34
C ILE A 37 6.02 -3.30 -9.39
N PHE A 38 5.98 -4.52 -8.85
CA PHE A 38 4.87 -4.98 -8.02
C PHE A 38 4.80 -4.27 -6.66
N PRO A 39 5.89 -4.10 -5.88
CA PRO A 39 5.87 -3.30 -4.66
C PRO A 39 5.36 -1.87 -4.86
N TYR A 40 5.77 -1.20 -5.95
CA TYR A 40 5.27 0.15 -6.26
C TYR A 40 3.76 0.14 -6.56
N THR A 41 3.31 -0.80 -7.39
CA THR A 41 1.89 -0.96 -7.74
C THR A 41 1.04 -1.22 -6.49
N VAL A 42 1.53 -2.07 -5.59
CA VAL A 42 0.88 -2.35 -4.30
C VAL A 42 0.79 -1.08 -3.44
N GLY A 43 1.88 -0.33 -3.31
CA GLY A 43 1.89 0.93 -2.56
C GLY A 43 0.88 1.94 -3.09
N LEU A 44 0.82 2.14 -4.41
CA LEU A 44 -0.14 3.02 -5.05
C LEU A 44 -1.60 2.55 -4.86
N ASN A 45 -1.85 1.26 -4.94
CA ASN A 45 -3.18 0.69 -4.69
C ASN A 45 -3.63 0.96 -3.26
N PHE A 46 -2.77 0.74 -2.26
CA PHE A 46 -3.06 1.02 -0.86
C PHE A 46 -3.38 2.50 -0.62
N ILE A 47 -2.62 3.41 -1.20
CA ILE A 47 -2.87 4.86 -1.13
C ILE A 47 -4.25 5.19 -1.72
N SER A 48 -4.53 4.68 -2.93
CA SER A 48 -5.77 4.99 -3.65
C SER A 48 -7.05 4.59 -2.91
N ILE A 49 -7.00 3.51 -2.13
CA ILE A 49 -8.18 3.01 -1.39
C ILE A 49 -8.28 3.57 0.03
N TYR A 50 -7.21 4.17 0.57
CA TYR A 50 -7.13 4.55 1.99
C TYR A 50 -8.27 5.45 2.44
N SER A 51 -8.66 6.43 1.63
CA SER A 51 -9.74 7.37 1.94
C SER A 51 -11.12 6.70 2.06
N SER A 52 -11.28 5.53 1.43
CA SER A 52 -12.53 4.75 1.44
C SER A 52 -12.56 3.69 2.55
N CYS A 53 -11.45 3.48 3.24
CA CYS A 53 -11.32 2.47 4.29
C CYS A 53 -12.02 2.89 5.59
N ASN A 54 -12.62 1.92 6.28
CA ASN A 54 -13.04 2.07 7.67
C ASN A 54 -11.83 2.07 8.63
N LYS A 55 -12.04 2.32 9.93
CA LYS A 55 -10.96 2.42 10.93
C LYS A 55 -10.02 1.20 10.96
N SER A 56 -10.58 -0.01 10.94
CA SER A 56 -9.80 -1.25 10.95
C SER A 56 -9.01 -1.42 9.65
N GLN A 57 -9.65 -1.19 8.50
CA GLN A 57 -8.99 -1.26 7.19
C GLN A 57 -7.89 -0.21 7.05
N LYS A 58 -8.08 1.01 7.57
CA LYS A 58 -7.06 2.06 7.57
C LYS A 58 -5.82 1.65 8.36
N LEU A 59 -5.99 0.99 9.51
CA LEU A 59 -4.87 0.45 10.28
C LEU A 59 -4.11 -0.61 9.47
N MET A 60 -4.81 -1.56 8.86
CA MET A 60 -4.18 -2.60 8.02
C MET A 60 -3.42 -2.00 6.83
N VAL A 61 -4.03 -1.05 6.13
CA VAL A 61 -3.40 -0.36 4.98
C VAL A 61 -2.16 0.42 5.42
N ARG A 62 -2.23 1.12 6.56
CA ARG A 62 -1.07 1.85 7.11
C ARG A 62 0.08 0.91 7.43
N ASP A 63 -0.20 -0.19 8.12
CA ASP A 63 0.84 -1.14 8.51
C ASP A 63 1.47 -1.81 7.27
N LYS A 64 0.67 -2.12 6.24
CA LYS A 64 1.18 -2.64 4.98
C LYS A 64 1.96 -1.62 4.15
N LEU A 65 1.55 -0.36 4.13
CA LEU A 65 2.33 0.71 3.48
C LEU A 65 3.70 0.89 4.12
N ARG A 66 3.80 0.75 5.44
CA ARG A 66 5.09 0.74 6.14
C ARG A 66 5.98 -0.39 5.63
N GLU A 67 5.47 -1.61 5.57
CA GLU A 67 6.21 -2.77 5.06
C GLU A 67 6.69 -2.55 3.61
N VAL A 68 5.85 -1.97 2.74
CA VAL A 68 6.21 -1.62 1.36
C VAL A 68 7.35 -0.60 1.32
N ILE A 69 7.29 0.45 2.14
CA ILE A 69 8.35 1.48 2.20
C ILE A 69 9.65 0.90 2.72
N ASP A 70 9.59 0.06 3.77
CA ASP A 70 10.76 -0.61 4.33
C ASP A 70 11.40 -1.51 3.26
N TYR A 71 10.59 -2.27 2.52
CA TYR A 71 11.06 -3.08 1.41
C TYR A 71 11.73 -2.23 0.33
N LEU A 72 11.07 -1.18 -0.16
CA LEU A 72 11.60 -0.31 -1.21
C LEU A 72 12.86 0.47 -0.80
N THR A 73 13.03 0.73 0.50
CA THR A 73 14.21 1.42 1.04
C THR A 73 15.43 0.50 1.09
N ASN A 74 15.23 -0.79 1.38
CA ASN A 74 16.31 -1.77 1.54
C ASN A 74 16.69 -2.49 0.23
N HIS A 75 15.91 -2.29 -0.84
CA HIS A 75 16.12 -2.94 -2.13
C HIS A 75 16.45 -1.91 -3.22
N PHE A 76 17.07 -2.37 -4.32
CA PHE A 76 17.42 -1.48 -5.43
C PHE A 76 16.17 -0.75 -5.95
N CYS A 77 16.16 0.57 -5.74
CA CYS A 77 15.06 1.44 -6.12
C CYS A 77 15.30 1.94 -7.55
N ALA A 78 14.81 1.17 -8.52
CA ALA A 78 14.88 1.53 -9.94
C ALA A 78 14.01 2.76 -10.25
N ASP A 79 12.86 2.89 -9.57
CA ASP A 79 11.93 4.01 -9.73
C ASP A 79 11.88 4.88 -8.46
N LYS A 80 12.78 5.87 -8.41
CA LYS A 80 12.89 6.83 -7.30
C LYS A 80 11.67 7.75 -7.19
N LEU A 81 10.99 8.03 -8.29
CA LEU A 81 9.83 8.92 -8.29
C LEU A 81 8.62 8.23 -7.65
N ALA A 82 8.35 6.99 -8.05
CA ALA A 82 7.29 6.18 -7.44
C ALA A 82 7.53 5.99 -5.94
N TYR A 83 8.78 5.73 -5.53
CA TYR A 83 9.15 5.67 -4.12
C TYR A 83 8.81 6.96 -3.35
N LEU A 84 9.20 8.13 -3.89
CA LEU A 84 8.94 9.42 -3.23
C LEU A 84 7.45 9.71 -3.10
N ILE A 85 6.66 9.40 -4.13
CA ILE A 85 5.20 9.53 -4.09
C ILE A 85 4.63 8.68 -2.96
N ILE A 86 4.99 7.39 -2.92
CA ILE A 86 4.48 6.47 -1.91
C ILE A 86 4.86 6.92 -0.50
N LYS A 87 6.11 7.34 -0.30
CA LYS A 87 6.60 7.82 1.00
C LYS A 87 5.84 9.06 1.46
N ASN A 88 5.68 10.06 0.59
CA ASN A 88 4.98 11.31 0.94
C ASN A 88 3.51 11.06 1.29
N GLU A 89 2.83 10.21 0.53
CA GLU A 89 1.43 9.85 0.80
C GLU A 89 1.29 9.06 2.10
N TYR A 90 2.22 8.15 2.39
CA TYR A 90 2.26 7.45 3.67
C TYR A 90 2.46 8.42 4.84
N GLU A 91 3.37 9.38 4.73
CA GLU A 91 3.56 10.42 5.76
C GLU A 91 2.30 11.29 5.96
N SER A 92 1.55 11.56 4.89
CA SER A 92 0.23 12.21 4.96
C SER A 92 -0.78 11.34 5.71
N ILE A 93 -0.83 10.05 5.40
CA ILE A 93 -1.66 9.03 6.07
C ILE A 93 -1.34 8.92 7.56
N LEU A 94 -0.06 9.02 7.96
CA LEU A 94 0.34 9.00 9.38
C LEU A 94 -0.21 10.18 10.18
N LYS A 95 -0.42 11.32 9.52
CA LYS A 95 -1.02 12.53 10.12
C LYS A 95 -2.54 12.44 10.19
N ASP A 96 -3.16 11.52 9.45
CA ASP A 96 -4.59 11.23 9.58
C ASP A 96 -4.87 10.69 10.99
N SER A 97 -5.70 11.42 11.74
CA SER A 97 -5.95 11.16 13.16
C SER A 97 -6.88 9.96 13.31
N ILE A 98 -6.35 8.74 13.17
CA ILE A 98 -7.10 7.49 13.42
C ILE A 98 -7.62 7.44 14.88
N ASN A 99 -7.12 8.31 15.78
CA ASN A 99 -7.44 8.39 17.20
C ASN A 99 -8.03 9.74 17.66
N LYS A 100 -9.12 10.24 17.04
CA LYS A 100 -10.01 11.24 17.70
C LYS A 100 -11.29 10.59 18.24
N GLY A 101 -11.13 9.53 19.01
CA GLY A 101 -12.25 8.80 19.61
C GLY A 101 -11.75 7.75 20.59
N LEU A 102 -11.23 8.23 21.72
CA LEU A 102 -11.20 7.56 23.01
C LEU A 102 -11.67 8.60 24.04
#